data_AF-A0A1U7GLR6-F1
#
_entry.id   AF-A0A1U7GLR6-F1
#
_cell.length_a   1.000
_cell.length_b   1.000
_cell.length_c   1.000
_cell.angle_alpha   90.00
_cell.angle_beta   90.00
_cell.angle_gamma   90.00
#
_symmetry.space_group_name_H-M   'P 1'
#
loop_
_entity.id
_entity.type
_entity.pdbx_description
1 polymer ?
#
loop_
_entity_poly.entity_id
_entity_poly.type
_entity_poly.pdbx_seq_one_letter_code
_entity_poly.pdbx_strand_id
1 'polypeptide(L)'
;MARSRAQKNTKPEIHEEAEVAGGGVIDGNGSPAISKAQAVRNALGEGLEDLGDIEGFVKSHYGIDIPRQMISAYKAMEKKRAEKSGKAERKPRGGETAPARKSSRAGEMDVLEALEAMKPLVEALGVEKVKRLADLLG
;
A
#
# COMPACT_ATOMS: atom_id res chain seq x y z
N MET A 1 -19.55 46.33 -36.60
CA MET A 1 -18.80 45.16 -37.12
C MET A 1 -17.73 44.84 -36.08
N ALA A 2 -17.51 43.64 -35.53
CA ALA A 2 -18.04 42.30 -35.75
C ALA A 2 -18.03 41.56 -34.39
N ARG A 3 -19.04 40.73 -34.14
CA ARG A 3 -19.06 39.69 -33.10
C ARG A 3 -18.47 38.42 -33.73
N SER A 4 -17.63 37.66 -33.02
CA SER A 4 -17.39 36.21 -33.20
C SER A 4 -16.40 35.71 -32.14
N ARG A 5 -16.80 34.84 -31.18
CA ARG A 5 -16.87 33.35 -31.24
C ARG A 5 -15.57 32.77 -30.65
N ALA A 6 -15.48 31.81 -29.71
CA ALA A 6 -16.36 30.74 -29.23
C ALA A 6 -15.98 30.44 -27.75
N GLN A 7 -16.95 30.19 -26.86
CA GLN A 7 -17.34 28.87 -26.34
C GLN A 7 -16.22 28.12 -25.60
N LYS A 8 -16.25 28.08 -24.26
CA LYS A 8 -16.99 27.10 -23.42
C LYS A 8 -16.19 25.80 -23.26
N ASN A 9 -15.10 25.86 -22.49
CA ASN A 9 -14.61 24.69 -21.77
C ASN A 9 -14.99 24.83 -20.30
N THR A 10 -16.18 24.30 -20.05
CA THR A 10 -16.68 23.86 -18.76
C THR A 10 -15.55 23.18 -18.00
N LYS A 11 -15.11 23.83 -16.92
CA LYS A 11 -14.37 23.21 -15.84
C LYS A 11 -15.16 21.96 -15.43
N PRO A 12 -14.67 20.72 -15.63
CA PRO A 12 -15.29 19.61 -14.94
C PRO A 12 -15.13 19.92 -13.45
N GLU A 13 -16.27 20.01 -12.80
CA GLU A 13 -16.41 20.22 -11.38
C GLU A 13 -15.44 19.29 -10.67
N ILE A 14 -14.53 19.92 -9.94
CA ILE A 14 -13.77 19.29 -8.89
C ILE A 14 -14.82 18.98 -7.84
N HIS A 15 -15.51 17.86 -8.00
CA HIS A 15 -16.14 17.22 -6.86
C HIS A 15 -14.99 16.90 -5.90
N GLU A 16 -14.92 17.71 -4.84
CA GLU A 16 -15.06 17.23 -3.46
C GLU A 16 -15.06 15.68 -3.39
N GLU A 17 -14.15 15.02 -2.69
CA GLU A 17 -13.82 15.30 -1.30
C GLU A 17 -12.34 15.02 -1.01
N ALA A 18 -11.69 16.03 -0.45
CA ALA A 18 -10.53 15.84 0.39
C ALA A 18 -11.03 15.41 1.76
N GLU A 19 -11.14 14.10 1.98
CA GLU A 19 -11.38 13.39 3.24
C GLU A 19 -10.91 11.95 2.92
N VAL A 20 -10.04 11.25 3.63
CA VAL A 20 -9.54 11.35 5.00
C VAL A 20 -8.18 10.66 5.03
N ALA A 21 -7.32 11.12 5.95
CA ALA A 21 -6.21 10.34 6.46
C ALA A 21 -6.64 8.91 6.84
N GLY A 22 -5.83 7.91 6.47
CA GLY A 22 -5.57 6.71 7.27
C GLY A 22 -6.75 5.90 7.83
N GLY A 23 -7.92 5.89 7.20
CA GLY A 23 -9.05 5.03 7.59
C GLY A 23 -9.18 3.87 6.62
N GLY A 24 -8.92 2.65 7.08
CA GLY A 24 -9.26 1.45 6.31
C GLY A 24 -10.77 1.41 6.10
N VAL A 25 -11.22 1.76 4.90
CA VAL A 25 -12.58 1.46 4.45
C VAL A 25 -12.70 -0.05 4.48
N ILE A 26 -13.79 -0.58 5.00
CA ILE A 26 -14.06 -2.01 5.05
C ILE A 26 -15.07 -2.22 3.93
N ASP A 27 -14.74 -3.01 2.92
CA ASP A 27 -15.74 -3.34 1.90
C ASP A 27 -16.87 -4.12 2.58
N GLY A 28 -18.08 -4.10 1.99
CA GLY A 28 -19.25 -4.83 2.50
C GLY A 28 -19.06 -6.34 2.68
N ASN A 29 -17.88 -6.87 2.35
CA ASN A 29 -17.43 -8.24 2.51
C ASN A 29 -16.38 -8.45 3.64
N GLY A 30 -16.19 -7.46 4.52
CA GLY A 30 -15.34 -7.59 5.72
C GLY A 30 -13.82 -7.67 5.45
N SER A 31 -13.39 -7.42 4.22
CA SER A 31 -11.98 -7.31 3.84
C SER A 31 -11.54 -5.84 3.88
N PRO A 32 -10.28 -5.54 4.24
CA PRO A 32 -9.79 -4.16 4.20
C PRO A 32 -9.89 -3.66 2.77
N ALA A 33 -10.75 -2.67 2.51
CA ALA A 33 -10.92 -2.04 1.22
C ALA A 33 -9.61 -1.36 0.86
N ILE A 34 -8.91 -1.98 -0.07
CA ILE A 34 -7.65 -1.47 -0.58
C ILE A 34 -7.96 -0.21 -1.37
N SER A 35 -7.29 0.89 -1.03
CA SER A 35 -7.43 2.14 -1.77
C SER A 35 -7.00 1.93 -3.23
N LYS A 36 -7.65 2.65 -4.16
CA LYS A 36 -7.30 2.65 -5.60
C LYS A 36 -5.80 2.84 -5.85
N ALA A 37 -5.18 3.75 -5.11
CA ALA A 37 -3.74 4.01 -5.18
C ALA A 37 -2.89 2.81 -4.75
N GLN A 38 -3.34 2.09 -3.74
CA GLN A 38 -2.65 0.90 -3.22
C GLN A 38 -2.87 -0.31 -4.12
N ALA A 39 -4.05 -0.46 -4.72
CA ALA A 39 -4.29 -1.47 -5.74
C ALA A 39 -3.35 -1.32 -6.94
N VAL A 40 -3.17 -0.08 -7.44
CA VAL A 40 -2.21 0.21 -8.53
C VAL A 40 -0.76 -0.02 -8.08
N ARG A 41 -0.39 0.33 -6.84
CA ARG A 41 0.95 0.04 -6.30
C ARG A 41 1.22 -1.46 -6.24
N ASN A 42 0.24 -2.25 -5.81
CA ASN A 42 0.38 -3.70 -5.76
C ASN A 42 0.54 -4.29 -7.17
N ALA A 43 -0.24 -3.80 -8.14
CA ALA A 43 -0.09 -4.21 -9.55
C ALA A 43 1.31 -3.90 -10.11
N LEU A 44 1.86 -2.72 -9.79
CA LEU A 44 3.24 -2.37 -10.15
C LEU A 44 4.28 -3.25 -9.43
N GLY A 45 3.98 -3.70 -8.20
CA GLY A 45 4.82 -4.63 -7.44
C GLY A 45 4.86 -6.05 -8.02
N GLU A 46 3.77 -6.49 -8.65
CA GLU A 46 3.70 -7.73 -9.43
C GLU A 46 4.45 -7.64 -10.79
N GLY A 47 5.00 -6.46 -11.11
CA GLY A 47 5.73 -6.21 -12.35
C GLY A 47 4.84 -5.86 -13.55
N LEU A 48 3.55 -5.55 -13.33
CA LEU A 48 2.65 -5.13 -14.40
C LEU A 48 2.92 -3.67 -14.76
N GLU A 49 3.41 -3.41 -15.97
CA GLU A 49 3.73 -2.06 -16.42
C GLU A 49 2.70 -1.47 -17.38
N ASP A 50 1.95 -2.31 -18.12
CA ASP A 50 0.94 -1.84 -19.06
C ASP A 50 -0.33 -1.38 -18.34
N LEU A 51 -0.97 -0.33 -18.87
CA LEU A 51 -2.18 0.22 -18.24
C LEU A 51 -3.36 -0.74 -18.31
N GLY A 52 -3.47 -1.53 -19.39
CA GLY A 52 -4.54 -2.52 -19.55
C GLY A 52 -4.37 -3.69 -18.59
N ASP A 53 -3.13 -4.14 -18.37
CA ASP A 53 -2.83 -5.23 -17.45
C ASP A 53 -3.09 -4.82 -16.00
N ILE A 54 -2.73 -3.58 -15.63
CA ILE A 54 -3.04 -3.02 -14.31
C ILE A 54 -4.55 -2.91 -14.10
N GLU A 55 -5.30 -2.43 -15.10
CA GLU A 55 -6.77 -2.35 -15.05
C GLU A 55 -7.40 -3.73 -14.85
N GLY A 56 -6.96 -4.72 -15.64
CA GLY A 56 -7.41 -6.10 -15.52
C GLY A 56 -7.11 -6.71 -14.16
N PHE A 57 -5.89 -6.51 -13.65
CA PHE A 57 -5.45 -6.99 -12.34
C PHE A 57 -6.26 -6.36 -11.20
N VAL A 58 -6.47 -5.05 -11.24
CA VAL A 58 -7.19 -4.37 -10.16
C VAL A 58 -8.67 -4.78 -10.14
N LYS A 59 -9.26 -4.98 -11.31
CA LYS A 59 -10.63 -5.47 -11.45
C LYS A 59 -10.78 -6.91 -11.00
N SER A 60 -9.85 -7.80 -11.33
CA SER A 60 -9.92 -9.22 -10.95
C SER A 60 -9.61 -9.45 -9.47
N HIS A 61 -8.61 -8.77 -8.91
CA HIS A 61 -8.15 -8.98 -7.54
C HIS A 61 -8.94 -8.18 -6.50
N TYR A 62 -9.34 -6.95 -6.83
CA TYR A 62 -9.97 -6.05 -5.88
C TYR A 62 -11.42 -5.70 -6.24
N GLY A 63 -11.90 -6.06 -7.44
CA GLY A 63 -13.25 -5.70 -7.88
C GLY A 63 -13.43 -4.20 -8.13
N ILE A 64 -12.33 -3.44 -8.21
CA ILE A 64 -12.37 -1.98 -8.36
C ILE A 64 -12.14 -1.64 -9.84
N ASP A 65 -13.03 -0.82 -10.40
CA ASP A 65 -12.82 -0.23 -11.71
C ASP A 65 -12.07 1.10 -11.58
N ILE A 66 -10.94 1.22 -12.27
CA ILE A 66 -10.08 2.41 -12.26
C ILE A 66 -9.87 2.88 -13.70
N PRO A 67 -10.21 4.14 -14.04
CA PRO A 67 -9.98 4.64 -15.40
C PRO A 67 -8.48 4.75 -15.71
N ARG A 68 -8.09 4.45 -16.94
CA ARG A 68 -6.69 4.48 -17.42
C ARG A 68 -5.96 5.79 -17.12
N GLN A 69 -6.66 6.93 -17.15
CA GLN A 69 -6.10 8.23 -16.78
C GLN A 69 -5.60 8.26 -15.32
N MET A 70 -6.33 7.65 -14.40
CA MET A 70 -5.92 7.55 -12.99
C MET A 70 -4.74 6.59 -12.81
N ILE A 71 -4.73 5.46 -13.52
CA ILE A 71 -3.60 4.51 -13.48
C ILE A 71 -2.30 5.20 -13.90
N SER A 72 -2.34 6.00 -14.97
CA SER A 72 -1.19 6.79 -15.42
C SER A 72 -0.70 7.78 -14.35
N ALA A 73 -1.64 8.48 -13.70
CA ALA A 73 -1.31 9.42 -12.62
C ALA A 73 -0.67 8.71 -11.41
N TYR A 74 -1.22 7.56 -10.98
CA TYR A 74 -0.66 6.77 -9.89
C TYR A 74 0.71 6.19 -10.24
N LYS A 75 0.90 5.67 -11.46
CA LYS A 75 2.22 5.21 -11.95
C LYS A 75 3.26 6.33 -11.94
N ALA A 76 2.90 7.52 -12.40
CA ALA A 76 3.78 8.68 -12.39
C ALA A 76 4.11 9.15 -10.96
N MET A 77 3.13 9.11 -10.04
CA MET A 77 3.36 9.40 -8.62
C MET A 77 4.29 8.37 -7.97
N GLU A 78 4.12 7.09 -8.27
CA GLU A 78 4.93 6.02 -7.71
C GLU A 78 6.38 6.09 -8.22
N LYS A 79 6.56 6.38 -9.51
CA LYS A 79 7.90 6.65 -10.09
C LYS A 79 8.59 7.84 -9.40
N LYS A 80 7.89 8.95 -9.20
CA LYS A 80 8.41 10.11 -8.45
C LYS A 80 8.71 9.78 -6.99
N ARG A 81 7.96 8.86 -6.38
CA ARG A 81 8.16 8.41 -5.01
C ARG A 81 9.42 7.56 -4.91
N ALA A 82 9.64 6.65 -5.86
CA ALA A 82 10.86 5.85 -5.98
C ALA A 82 12.11 6.73 -6.21
N GLU A 83 11.99 7.77 -7.02
CA GLU A 83 13.08 8.74 -7.24
C GLU A 83 13.38 9.58 -5.97
N LYS A 84 12.36 9.89 -5.17
CA LYS A 84 12.52 10.66 -3.92
C LYS A 84 12.92 9.81 -2.71
N SER A 85 12.64 8.51 -2.70
CA SER A 85 13.03 7.60 -1.60
C SER A 85 14.54 7.36 -1.53
N GLY A 86 15.30 7.71 -2.58
CA GLY A 86 16.76 7.77 -2.51
C GLY A 86 17.30 8.97 -1.70
N LYS A 87 16.45 9.92 -1.29
CA LYS A 87 16.89 11.16 -0.61
C LYS A 87 15.89 11.67 0.44
N ALA A 88 15.42 10.79 1.32
CA ALA A 88 14.54 11.16 2.42
C ALA A 88 15.00 10.57 3.76
N GLU A 89 16.18 10.98 4.20
CA GLU A 89 16.50 11.06 5.64
C GLU A 89 15.65 12.18 6.26
N ARG A 90 14.37 11.92 6.48
CA ARG A 90 13.54 12.74 7.34
C ARG A 90 13.85 12.35 8.78
N LYS A 91 14.86 13.00 9.36
CA LYS A 91 15.02 13.07 10.83
C LYS A 91 13.69 13.55 11.42
N PRO A 92 13.02 12.77 12.31
CA PRO A 92 11.95 13.33 13.11
C PRO A 92 12.54 14.39 14.04
N ARG A 93 12.02 15.62 13.97
CA ARG A 93 12.29 16.67 14.96
C ARG A 93 11.11 16.71 15.93
N GLY A 94 11.41 16.52 17.21
CA GLY A 94 10.51 16.64 18.36
C GLY A 94 9.76 15.33 18.64
N GLY A 95 9.79 14.73 19.82
CA GLY A 95 10.35 15.06 21.14
C GLY A 95 10.01 13.87 22.06
N GLU A 96 10.67 13.81 23.23
CA GLU A 96 10.42 12.85 24.32
C GLU A 96 10.94 11.40 24.12
N THR A 97 12.13 11.19 24.70
CA THR A 97 12.68 9.95 25.26
C THR A 97 11.96 8.63 24.93
N ALA A 98 12.46 7.94 23.91
CA ALA A 98 12.44 6.47 23.88
C ALA A 98 13.89 5.99 23.68
N PRO A 99 14.41 5.07 24.51
CA PRO A 99 15.77 4.58 24.34
C PRO A 99 15.87 3.89 22.97
N ALA A 100 16.88 4.30 22.21
CA ALA A 100 17.22 3.72 20.92
C ALA A 100 17.22 2.18 21.04
N ARG A 101 16.29 1.52 20.34
CA ARG A 101 16.43 0.08 20.07
C ARG A 101 17.67 -0.05 19.19
N LYS A 102 18.75 -0.50 19.82
CA LYS A 102 20.00 -0.85 19.16
C LYS A 102 19.64 -1.84 18.06
N SER A 103 19.97 -1.51 16.82
CA SER A 103 20.06 -2.50 15.75
C SER A 103 21.19 -3.46 16.12
N SER A 104 20.88 -4.49 16.90
CA SER A 104 21.80 -5.58 17.18
C SER A 104 21.80 -6.51 15.98
N ARG A 105 22.93 -6.48 15.27
CA ARG A 105 23.47 -7.54 14.40
C ARG A 105 22.72 -8.88 14.58
N ALA A 106 21.91 -9.18 13.58
CA ALA A 106 21.15 -10.41 13.43
C ALA A 106 22.06 -11.64 13.59
N GLY A 107 21.62 -12.61 14.37
CA GLY A 107 22.30 -13.90 14.43
C GLY A 107 21.74 -14.81 15.51
N GLU A 108 21.88 -14.44 16.78
CA GLU A 108 21.64 -15.40 17.87
C GLU A 108 20.69 -14.91 18.97
N MET A 109 20.73 -13.63 19.36
CA MET A 109 19.78 -13.09 20.35
C MET A 109 18.36 -12.92 19.76
N ASP A 110 18.27 -12.61 18.48
CA ASP A 110 17.01 -12.48 17.74
C ASP A 110 16.31 -13.84 17.57
N VAL A 111 17.07 -14.94 17.48
CA VAL A 111 16.47 -16.28 17.36
C VAL A 111 15.74 -16.68 18.63
N LEU A 112 16.33 -16.42 19.80
CA LEU A 112 15.68 -16.71 21.07
C LEU A 112 14.42 -15.84 21.25
N GLU A 113 14.52 -14.54 20.96
CA GLU A 113 13.39 -13.61 21.03
C GLU A 113 12.29 -13.98 20.01
N ALA A 114 12.66 -14.43 18.81
CA ALA A 114 11.74 -14.94 17.81
C ALA A 114 11.05 -16.24 18.27
N LEU A 115 11.77 -17.16 18.92
CA LEU A 115 11.18 -18.36 19.52
C LEU A 115 10.20 -18.01 20.65
N GLU A 116 10.47 -16.96 21.43
CA GLU A 116 9.53 -16.47 22.43
C GLU A 116 8.30 -15.84 21.80
N ALA A 117 8.45 -15.12 20.69
CA ALA A 117 7.34 -14.54 19.93
C ALA A 117 6.42 -15.61 19.31
N MET A 118 6.89 -16.86 19.18
CA MET A 118 6.07 -17.99 18.72
C MET A 118 5.15 -18.57 19.80
N LYS A 119 5.40 -18.30 21.09
CA LYS A 119 4.59 -18.81 22.22
C LYS A 119 3.08 -18.53 22.08
N PRO A 120 2.61 -17.29 21.82
CA PRO A 120 1.17 -17.03 21.67
C PRO A 120 0.55 -17.73 20.45
N LEU A 121 1.32 -17.98 19.39
CA LEU A 121 0.84 -18.72 18.22
C LEU A 121 0.63 -20.20 18.54
N VAL A 122 1.53 -20.78 19.34
CA VAL A 122 1.40 -22.16 19.83
C VAL A 122 0.21 -22.30 20.79
N GLU A 123 -0.04 -21.31 21.64
CA GLU A 123 -1.21 -21.29 22.53
C GLU A 123 -2.52 -21.18 21.75
N ALA A 124 -2.57 -20.33 20.71
CA ALA A 124 -3.79 -20.11 19.93
C ALA A 124 -4.10 -21.26 18.94
N LEU A 125 -3.09 -21.83 18.31
CA LEU A 125 -3.25 -22.80 17.20
C LEU A 125 -2.97 -24.24 17.64
N GLY A 126 -2.23 -24.44 18.72
CA GLY A 126 -1.71 -25.72 19.15
C GLY A 126 -0.46 -26.14 18.38
N VAL A 127 0.41 -26.91 19.04
CA VAL A 127 1.71 -27.37 18.51
C VAL A 127 1.55 -28.11 17.17
N GLU A 128 0.50 -28.93 17.01
CA GLU A 128 0.29 -29.74 15.80
C GLU A 128 0.04 -28.89 14.55
N LYS A 129 -0.64 -27.76 14.66
CA LYS A 129 -0.85 -26.85 13.51
C LYS A 129 0.43 -26.10 13.16
N VAL A 130 1.23 -25.74 14.16
CA VAL A 130 2.52 -25.06 13.96
C VAL A 130 3.52 -26.01 13.28
N LYS A 131 3.56 -27.29 13.65
CA LYS A 131 4.34 -28.32 12.94
C LYS A 131 3.93 -28.43 11.48
N ARG A 132 2.63 -28.54 11.20
CA ARG A 132 2.12 -28.61 9.82
C ARG A 132 2.48 -27.37 8.99
N LEU A 133 2.51 -26.19 9.60
CA LEU A 133 2.98 -24.97 8.93
C LEU A 133 4.48 -25.04 8.62
N ALA A 134 5.29 -25.54 9.55
CA ALA A 134 6.72 -25.75 9.31
C ALA A 134 6.98 -26.76 8.19
N ASP A 135 6.24 -27.87 8.16
CA ASP A 135 6.36 -28.91 7.11
C ASP A 135 5.94 -28.42 5.72
N LEU A 136 5.10 -27.38 5.63
CA LEU A 136 4.69 -26.78 4.36
C LEU A 136 5.65 -25.69 3.87
N LEU A 137 6.44 -25.10 4.77
CA LEU A 137 7.32 -23.96 4.50
C LEU A 137 8.80 -24.35 4.40
N GLY A 138 9.18 -25.51 4.95
CA GLY A 138 10.53 -26.09 4.87
C GLY A 138 10.71 -27.03 3.68
#